data_AF-X0ZLK9-F1
#
_entry.id   AF-X0ZLK9-F1
#
_cell.length_a   1.000
_cell.length_b   1.000
_cell.length_c   1.000
_cell.angle_alpha   90.00
_cell.angle_beta   90.00
_cell.angle_gamma   90.00
#
_symmetry.space_group_name_H-M   'P 1'
#
loop_
_entity.id
_entity.type
_entity.pdbx_description
1 polymer ?
#
loop_
_entity_poly.entity_id
_entity_poly.type
_entity_poly.pdbx_seq_one_letter_code
_entity_poly.pdbx_strand_id
1 'polypeptide(L)' 'MKEIIEMFRADDKVKNVKIMIGGAPITQEYADKIGADGYAPDAAGAKDLAVDLLK' A
#
# COMPACT_ATOMS: atom_id res chain seq x y z
N MET A 1 -9.55 2.40 4.47
CA MET A 1 -8.16 1.98 4.16
C MET A 1 -7.16 2.61 5.13
N LYS A 2 -7.19 3.93 5.36
CA LYS A 2 -6.32 4.62 6.33
C LYS A 2 -6.29 3.98 7.73
N GLU A 3 -7.46 3.72 8.33
CA GLU A 3 -7.54 3.12 9.67
C GLU A 3 -6.83 1.76 9.76
N ILE A 4 -6.92 0.93 8.71
CA ILE A 4 -6.23 -0.37 8.66
C ILE A 4 -4.72 -0.18 8.59
N ILE A 5 -4.24 0.78 7.80
CA ILE A 5 -2.81 1.12 7.75
C ILE A 5 -2.33 1.56 9.13
N GLU A 6 -3.06 2.45 9.79
CA GLU A 6 -2.73 2.94 11.14
C GLU A 6 -2.71 1.80 12.17
N MET A 7 -3.65 0.87 12.10
CA MET A 7 -3.65 -0.35 12.93
C MET A 7 -2.39 -1.19 12.73
N PHE A 8 -1.97 -1.40 11.48
CA PHE A 8 -0.73 -2.15 11.19
C PHE A 8 0.50 -1.41 11.72
N ARG A 9 0.56 -0.08 11.57
CA ARG A 9 1.68 0.72 12.09
C ARG A 9 1.74 0.75 13.61
N ALA A 10 0.61 0.58 14.29
CA ALA A 10 0.54 0.53 15.76
C ALA A 10 0.94 -0.83 16.35
N ASP A 11 0.93 -1.92 15.57
CA ASP A 11 1.32 -3.25 16.03
C ASP A 11 2.79 -3.57 15.69
N ASP A 12 3.62 -3.69 16.73
CA ASP A 12 5.05 -4.00 16.61
C ASP A 12 5.37 -5.27 15.81
N LYS A 13 4.44 -6.24 15.76
CA LYS A 13 4.64 -7.49 15.01
C LYS A 13 4.53 -7.31 13.51
N VAL A 14 3.77 -6.31 13.06
CA VAL A 14 3.44 -6.13 11.63
C VAL A 14 3.74 -4.74 11.09
N LYS A 15 4.18 -3.78 11.91
CA LYS A 15 4.44 -2.39 11.48
C LYS A 15 5.42 -2.25 10.30
N ASN A 16 6.29 -3.25 10.10
CA ASN A 16 7.31 -3.26 9.06
C ASN A 16 6.84 -3.90 7.73
N VAL A 17 5.62 -4.44 7.65
CA VAL A 17 5.11 -4.98 6.38
C VAL A 17 4.81 -3.86 5.39
N LYS A 18 4.95 -4.18 4.09
CA LYS A 18 4.57 -3.28 3.01
C LYS A 18 3.08 -3.43 2.71
N ILE A 19 2.37 -2.31 2.61
CA ILE A 19 0.93 -2.23 2.36
C ILE A 19 0.71 -1.55 1.02
N MET A 20 0.21 -2.32 0.06
CA MET A 20 -0.17 -1.83 -1.27
C MET A 20 -1.68 -1.69 -1.38
N ILE A 21 -2.16 -0.69 -2.12
CA ILE A 21 -3.59 -0.49 -2.40
C ILE A 21 -3.86 -0.41 -3.91
N GLY A 22 -5.10 -0.69 -4.30
CA GLY A 22 -5.53 -0.62 -5.70
C GLY A 22 -7.05 -0.60 -5.82
N GLY A 23 -7.54 -0.51 -7.06
CA GLY A 23 -8.96 -0.46 -7.39
C GLY A 23 -9.31 0.72 -8.29
N ALA A 24 -10.36 0.59 -9.10
CA ALA A 24 -10.77 1.58 -10.11
C ALA A 24 -10.91 3.03 -9.61
N PRO A 25 -11.42 3.32 -8.39
CA PRO A 25 -11.54 4.70 -7.91
C PRO A 25 -10.29 5.21 -7.17
N ILE A 26 -9.24 4.40 -7.04
CA ILE A 26 -8.05 4.74 -6.26
C ILE A 26 -7.01 5.43 -7.16
N THR A 27 -6.35 6.44 -6.60
CA THR A 27 -5.27 7.20 -7.25
C THR A 27 -4.00 7.15 -6.40
N GLN A 28 -2.85 7.47 -7.01
CA GLN A 28 -1.59 7.64 -6.29
C GLN A 28 -1.72 8.67 -5.16
N GLU A 29 -2.37 9.81 -5.44
CA GLU A 29 -2.60 10.87 -4.44
C GLU A 29 -3.36 10.35 -3.21
N TYR A 30 -4.38 9.51 -3.40
CA TYR A 30 -5.09 8.90 -2.28
C TYR A 30 -4.19 7.94 -1.49
N ALA A 31 -3.36 7.15 -2.17
CA ALA A 31 -2.42 6.22 -1.54
C ALA A 31 -1.41 6.96 -0.64
N ASP A 32 -0.83 8.03 -1.16
CA ASP A 32 0.11 8.89 -0.44
C ASP A 32 -0.57 9.54 0.77
N LYS A 33 -1.78 10.07 0.57
CA LYS A 33 -2.58 10.72 1.63
C LYS A 33 -2.88 9.80 2.81
N ILE A 34 -3.05 8.50 2.58
CA ILE A 34 -3.36 7.54 3.63
C ILE A 34 -2.14 6.79 4.17
N GLY A 35 -0.95 7.03 3.61
CA GLY A 35 0.30 6.40 4.04
C GLY A 35 0.47 4.93 3.59
N ALA A 36 -0.08 4.57 2.43
CA ALA A 36 0.23 3.29 1.81
C ALA A 36 1.67 3.27 1.30
N ASP A 37 2.31 2.10 1.27
CA ASP A 37 3.67 1.96 0.72
C ASP A 37 3.67 1.95 -0.82
N GLY A 38 2.52 1.70 -1.45
CA GLY A 38 2.40 1.79 -2.90
C GLY A 38 0.97 1.64 -3.42
N TYR A 39 0.80 2.05 -4.68
CA TYR A 39 -0.44 1.93 -5.44
C TYR A 39 -0.17 1.40 -6.84
N ALA A 40 -1.07 0.54 -7.33
CA ALA A 40 -1.07 0.10 -8.72
C ALA A 40 -2.46 0.24 -9.35
N PRO A 41 -2.55 0.72 -10.61
CA PRO A 41 -3.82 0.88 -11.32
C PRO A 41 -4.37 -0.44 -11.88
N ASP A 42 -3.51 -1.46 -12.03
CA ASP A 42 -3.85 -2.75 -12.61
C ASP A 42 -3.00 -3.89 -12.01
N ALA A 43 -3.32 -5.12 -12.42
CA ALA A 43 -2.69 -6.33 -11.89
C ALA A 43 -1.21 -6.47 -12.31
N ALA A 44 -0.83 -6.01 -13.52
CA ALA A 44 0.55 -6.12 -13.98
C ALA A 44 1.45 -5.16 -13.20
N GLY A 45 1.01 -3.91 -13.05
CA GLY A 45 1.67 -2.91 -12.21
C GLY A 45 1.74 -3.32 -10.75
N ALA A 46 0.72 -4.01 -10.22
CA ALA A 46 0.75 -4.54 -8.85
C ALA A 46 1.85 -5.59 -8.66
N LYS A 47 2.05 -6.48 -9.65
CA LYS A 47 3.13 -7.47 -9.60
C LYS A 47 4.50 -6.81 -9.63
N ASP A 48 4.70 -5.79 -10.46
CA ASP A 48 5.99 -5.09 -10.56
C ASP A 48 6.27 -4.27 -9.28
N LEU A 49 5.26 -3.54 -8.78
CA LEU A 49 5.36 -2.77 -7.53
C LEU A 49 5.68 -3.66 -6.33
N ALA A 50 5.08 -4.85 -6.23
CA ALA A 50 5.35 -5.78 -5.14
C ALA A 50 6.81 -6.24 -5.12
N VAL A 51 7.41 -6.45 -6.30
CA VAL A 51 8.84 -6.78 -6.43
C VAL A 51 9.71 -5.58 -6.03
N ASP A 52 9.35 -4.37 -6.45
CA ASP A 52 10.12 -3.17 -6.14
C ASP A 52 10.13 -2.81 -4.64
N LEU A 53 9.04 -3.05 -3.92
CA LEU A 53 8.92 -2.75 -2.49
C LEU A 53 9.69 -3.72 -1.56
N LEU A 54 10.14 -4.86 -2.08
CA LEU A 54 10.87 -5.89 -1.34
C LEU A 54 12.37 -5.92 -1.62
N LYS A 55 12.86 -4.99 -2.46
CA LYS A 55 14.30 -4.75 -2.64
C LYS A 55 14.88 -4.03 -1.41
#